data_AF-Q9N566-F1
#
_entry.id   AF-Q9N566-F1
#
_cell.length_a   1.000
_cell.length_b   1.000
_cell.length_c   1.000
_cell.angle_alpha   90.00
_cell.angle_beta   90.00
_cell.angle_gamma   90.00
#
_symmetry.space_group_name_H-M   'P 1'
#
loop_
_entity.id
_entity.type
_entity.pdbx_description
1 polymer ?
#
loop_
_entity_poly.entity_id
_entity_poly.type
_entity_poly.pdbx_seq_one_letter_code
_entity_poly.pdbx_strand_id
1 'polypeptide(L)'
;MNFLLILTLISIIVRSRQENASMDPCNDFYDYVCTNDTRSITKLNFASLFDDREILKPNISFPNNGTYIALDQILEPDRLMKWYMTVKSLDTATVDLEYFFETHYEYISKKNDSEKFSFAVETLENVNLTLTNIFYNSLYANIKVLNQLNLPAAEENKFLHHISNLLKNNTIEEIWSSSLSNKSKKVLDEELNNSKVFFGLLDYNNVTMLEETKLVYETEYYRLKSLLSSDDLDTEIAEKILRLGAIDTATKYLAKRIPGYEPEFLFSAFASNMENEAFKHNSAIYAGIVTRSDLQQPMLAIADTVSVLAHELMHFVYPSGTELLTPNVTKAAKKCTQDEVKRMGDSDVVKPIDGWFSKKVTHEDLANIMGLRMVMKMVARKSASEEQLKNALETLLSGLCIQGKPKNSILPHHHPFEISINTAVRQYPLFSSLYGCRLGDRMFAEAEQFCKPLGGEVNLEDYKIKNDTEDIGGFFTYIMDTANAFNFSFRN
;
A
#
# COMPACT_ATOMS: atom_id res chain seq x y z
N MET A 1 57.28 30.38 15.85
CA MET A 1 57.00 29.59 14.63
C MET A 1 55.58 29.08 14.75
N ASN A 2 54.60 29.92 14.37
CA ASN A 2 53.21 29.90 14.89
C ASN A 2 52.12 29.58 13.84
N PHE A 3 52.45 28.92 12.72
CA PHE A 3 51.46 28.66 11.66
C PHE A 3 51.10 27.19 11.41
N LEU A 4 51.94 26.23 11.86
CA LEU A 4 51.67 24.80 11.61
C LEU A 4 50.69 24.14 12.60
N LEU A 5 50.55 24.68 13.82
CA LEU A 5 49.67 24.10 14.85
C LEU A 5 48.17 24.43 14.66
N ILE A 6 47.83 25.50 13.93
CA ILE A 6 46.42 25.88 13.70
C ILE A 6 45.79 25.02 12.59
N LEU A 7 46.56 24.64 11.56
CA LEU A 7 46.05 23.80 10.48
C LEU A 7 45.79 22.35 10.92
N THR A 8 46.60 21.79 11.81
CA THR A 8 46.35 20.44 12.37
C THR A 8 45.13 20.40 13.29
N LEU A 9 44.89 21.44 14.10
CA LEU A 9 43.67 21.51 14.93
C LEU A 9 42.40 21.65 14.09
N ILE A 10 42.42 22.44 13.01
CA ILE A 10 41.26 22.56 12.11
C ILE A 10 41.03 21.23 11.36
N SER A 11 42.09 20.51 11.00
CA SER A 11 41.99 19.19 10.36
C SER A 11 41.39 18.13 11.30
N ILE A 12 41.73 18.17 12.60
CA ILE A 12 41.21 17.22 13.60
C ILE A 12 39.75 17.50 13.93
N ILE A 13 39.33 18.77 14.00
CA ILE A 13 37.93 19.15 14.24
C ILE A 13 37.03 18.82 13.03
N VAL A 14 37.56 18.87 11.80
CA VAL A 14 36.80 18.47 10.61
C VAL A 14 36.73 16.94 10.48
N ARG A 15 37.78 16.20 10.85
CA ARG A 15 37.75 14.72 10.80
C ARG A 15 36.85 14.09 11.87
N SER A 16 36.75 14.66 13.07
CA SER A 16 35.87 14.11 14.11
C SER A 16 34.38 14.33 13.85
N ARG A 17 34.00 15.11 12.81
CA ARG A 17 32.61 15.24 12.35
C ARG A 17 32.24 14.27 11.22
N GLN A 18 33.22 13.61 10.62
CA GLN A 18 32.98 12.70 9.49
C GLN A 18 32.79 11.24 9.93
N GLU A 19 33.30 10.85 11.10
CA GLU A 19 33.03 9.52 11.67
C GLU A 19 31.64 9.53 12.33
N ASN A 20 30.66 8.91 11.65
CA ASN A 20 29.26 8.65 12.04
C ASN A 20 28.22 9.76 11.85
N ALA A 21 28.37 10.65 10.86
CA ALA A 21 27.25 11.48 10.38
C ALA A 21 26.03 10.65 9.88
N SER A 22 26.20 9.34 9.65
CA SER A 22 25.14 8.39 9.28
C SER A 22 24.24 7.95 10.44
N MET A 23 24.60 8.26 11.70
CA MET A 23 23.81 7.87 12.88
C MET A 23 23.17 9.06 13.58
N ASP A 24 23.14 10.24 12.96
CA ASP A 24 22.48 11.42 13.51
C ASP A 24 21.03 11.51 12.99
N PRO A 25 20.01 11.30 13.83
CA PRO A 25 18.61 11.44 13.43
C PRO A 25 18.27 12.85 12.94
N CYS A 26 19.02 13.88 13.33
CA CYS A 26 18.82 15.25 12.88
C CYS A 26 19.34 15.51 11.46
N ASN A 27 20.14 14.58 10.90
CA ASN A 27 20.60 14.63 9.52
C ASN A 27 19.86 13.64 8.62
N ASP A 28 19.69 12.40 9.08
CA ASP A 28 18.98 11.34 8.34
C ASP A 28 18.34 10.36 9.32
N PHE A 29 17.05 10.53 9.57
CA PHE A 29 16.33 9.68 10.53
C PHE A 29 16.12 8.27 9.98
N TYR A 30 15.88 8.13 8.67
CA TYR A 30 15.74 6.83 8.02
C TYR A 30 17.01 5.98 8.19
N ASP A 31 18.19 6.52 7.86
CA ASP A 31 19.45 5.79 8.03
C ASP A 31 19.72 5.47 9.52
N TYR A 32 19.41 6.41 10.43
CA TYR A 32 19.53 6.21 11.87
C TYR A 32 18.70 5.01 12.36
N VAL A 33 17.42 4.94 11.99
CA VAL A 33 16.55 3.83 12.43
C VAL A 33 16.89 2.54 11.70
N CYS A 34 17.13 2.57 10.39
CA CYS A 34 17.37 1.38 9.59
C CYS A 34 18.71 0.71 9.87
N THR A 35 19.72 1.47 10.33
CA THR A 35 20.98 0.88 10.83
C THR A 35 20.77 0.11 12.15
N ASN A 36 19.76 0.49 12.93
CA ASN A 36 19.41 -0.15 14.20
C ASN A 36 18.33 -1.24 14.05
N ASP A 37 17.71 -1.40 12.88
CA ASP A 37 16.69 -2.42 12.63
C ASP A 37 17.33 -3.82 12.53
N THR A 38 17.11 -4.65 13.55
CA THR A 38 17.62 -6.03 13.62
C THR A 38 16.63 -7.08 13.10
N ARG A 39 15.54 -6.67 12.44
CA ARG A 39 14.51 -7.63 11.99
C ARG A 39 15.05 -8.63 10.98
N SER A 40 14.54 -9.86 11.08
CA SER A 40 14.74 -10.94 10.11
C SER A 40 13.40 -11.29 9.47
N ILE A 41 13.21 -10.99 8.19
CA ILE A 41 11.94 -11.29 7.51
C ILE A 41 11.74 -12.81 7.43
N THR A 42 10.58 -13.31 7.89
CA THR A 42 10.21 -14.71 7.67
C THR A 42 10.00 -14.92 6.17
N LYS A 43 10.85 -15.74 5.54
CA LYS A 43 10.72 -16.09 4.12
C LYS A 43 9.60 -17.12 3.94
N LEU A 44 8.40 -16.65 3.64
CA LEU A 44 7.38 -17.51 3.03
C LEU A 44 7.81 -17.83 1.60
N ASN A 45 7.63 -19.07 1.16
CA ASN A 45 7.92 -19.43 -0.22
C ASN A 45 6.77 -18.96 -1.11
N PHE A 46 6.92 -17.74 -1.63
CA PHE A 46 6.03 -17.21 -2.65
C PHE A 46 6.31 -17.90 -3.97
N ALA A 47 5.30 -18.59 -4.49
CA ALA A 47 5.32 -18.99 -5.89
C ALA A 47 5.31 -17.71 -6.74
N SER A 48 6.18 -17.64 -7.75
CA SER A 48 6.17 -16.49 -8.67
C SER A 48 4.82 -16.39 -9.36
N LEU A 49 4.24 -15.18 -9.29
CA LEU A 49 3.01 -14.81 -9.98
C LEU A 49 3.22 -14.71 -11.50
N PHE A 50 4.47 -14.55 -11.92
CA PHE A 50 4.87 -14.37 -13.31
C PHE A 50 5.49 -15.63 -13.94
N ASP A 51 5.33 -16.78 -13.28
CA ASP A 51 5.61 -18.07 -13.91
C ASP A 51 4.40 -18.49 -14.76
N ASP A 52 4.61 -18.91 -16.00
CA ASP A 52 3.52 -19.50 -16.78
C ASP A 52 3.18 -20.87 -16.19
N ARG A 53 1.94 -21.00 -15.67
CA ARG A 53 1.44 -22.24 -15.07
C ARG A 53 0.35 -22.83 -15.94
N GLU A 54 0.45 -24.13 -16.16
CA GLU A 54 -0.61 -24.89 -16.80
C GLU A 54 -1.88 -24.87 -15.94
N ILE A 55 -3.00 -24.49 -16.57
CA ILE A 55 -4.33 -24.55 -15.96
C ILE A 55 -4.77 -26.02 -15.99
N LEU A 56 -5.03 -26.61 -14.84
CA LEU A 56 -5.34 -28.03 -14.76
C LEU A 56 -6.74 -28.34 -15.30
N LYS A 57 -6.86 -29.38 -16.13
CA LYS A 57 -8.16 -29.85 -16.62
C LYS A 57 -8.95 -30.52 -15.50
N PRO A 58 -10.16 -30.04 -15.16
CA PRO A 58 -10.99 -30.70 -14.17
C PRO A 58 -11.53 -32.03 -14.69
N ASN A 59 -11.86 -32.95 -13.77
CA ASN A 59 -12.48 -34.24 -14.10
C ASN A 59 -13.98 -34.09 -14.41
N ILE A 60 -14.30 -33.26 -15.41
CA ILE A 60 -15.65 -32.91 -15.86
C ILE A 60 -15.65 -32.92 -17.40
N SER A 61 -16.73 -33.42 -18.00
CA SER A 61 -16.94 -33.33 -19.44
C SER A 61 -17.75 -32.09 -19.80
N PHE A 62 -17.35 -31.41 -20.88
CA PHE A 62 -18.06 -30.27 -21.44
C PHE A 62 -18.74 -30.73 -22.72
N PRO A 63 -20.04 -31.09 -22.69
CA PRO A 63 -20.72 -31.58 -23.88
C PRO A 63 -20.83 -30.46 -24.91
N ASN A 64 -20.27 -30.70 -26.09
CA ASN A 64 -20.50 -29.87 -27.28
C ASN A 64 -21.24 -30.73 -28.32
N ASN A 65 -22.34 -30.21 -28.86
CA ASN A 65 -23.17 -30.85 -29.89
C ASN A 65 -22.57 -30.74 -31.32
N GLY A 66 -21.33 -30.28 -31.45
CA GLY A 66 -20.65 -30.00 -32.71
C GLY A 66 -20.87 -28.59 -33.24
N THR A 67 -21.47 -27.69 -32.46
CA THR A 67 -21.59 -26.27 -32.81
C THR A 67 -20.58 -25.44 -32.03
N TYR A 68 -19.93 -24.51 -32.72
CA TYR A 68 -18.93 -23.62 -32.14
C TYR A 68 -19.46 -22.19 -32.11
N ILE A 69 -19.05 -21.44 -31.10
CA ILE A 69 -19.31 -20.01 -30.94
C ILE A 69 -18.13 -19.26 -31.57
N ALA A 70 -18.41 -18.19 -32.31
CA ALA A 70 -17.35 -17.33 -32.83
C ALA A 70 -16.59 -16.65 -31.68
N LEU A 71 -15.28 -16.42 -31.85
CA LEU A 71 -14.45 -15.87 -30.79
C LEU A 71 -14.93 -14.50 -30.28
N ASP A 72 -15.51 -13.67 -31.14
CA ASP A 72 -16.08 -12.36 -30.80
C ASP A 72 -17.40 -12.42 -30.01
N GLN A 73 -17.97 -13.62 -29.86
CA GLN A 73 -19.20 -13.88 -29.10
C GLN A 73 -18.95 -14.69 -27.83
N ILE A 74 -17.71 -15.12 -27.58
CA ILE A 74 -17.39 -15.97 -26.42
C ILE A 74 -17.51 -15.21 -25.09
N LEU A 75 -17.22 -13.91 -25.11
CA LEU A 75 -17.28 -13.00 -23.96
C LEU A 75 -17.78 -11.62 -24.41
N GLU A 76 -18.62 -11.00 -23.59
CA GLU A 76 -19.06 -9.62 -23.80
C GLU A 76 -17.84 -8.67 -23.81
N PRO A 77 -17.73 -7.73 -24.76
CA PRO A 77 -16.60 -6.80 -24.86
C PRO A 77 -16.37 -5.99 -23.59
N ASP A 78 -17.44 -5.57 -22.90
CA ASP A 78 -17.34 -4.81 -21.64
C ASP A 78 -16.66 -5.63 -20.53
N ARG A 79 -16.89 -6.94 -20.48
CA ARG A 79 -16.23 -7.83 -19.51
C ARG A 79 -14.78 -8.08 -19.88
N LEU A 80 -14.52 -8.30 -21.17
CA LEU A 80 -13.16 -8.48 -21.67
C LEU A 80 -12.31 -7.25 -21.34
N MET A 81 -12.84 -6.06 -21.62
CA MET A 81 -12.14 -4.81 -21.37
C MET A 81 -11.98 -4.52 -19.88
N LYS A 82 -13.01 -4.79 -19.06
CA LYS A 82 -12.89 -4.71 -17.60
C LYS A 82 -11.72 -5.53 -17.08
N TRP A 83 -11.65 -6.81 -17.42
CA TRP A 83 -10.58 -7.68 -16.92
C TRP A 83 -9.22 -7.36 -17.53
N TYR A 84 -9.17 -6.93 -18.78
CA TYR A 84 -7.96 -6.35 -19.37
C TYR A 84 -7.41 -5.21 -18.50
N MET A 85 -8.26 -4.24 -18.11
CA MET A 85 -7.83 -3.09 -17.30
C MET A 85 -7.34 -3.55 -15.92
N THR A 86 -8.05 -4.49 -15.28
CA THR A 86 -7.66 -5.02 -13.97
C THR A 86 -6.36 -5.82 -14.00
N VAL A 87 -6.10 -6.65 -15.02
CA VAL A 87 -4.81 -7.34 -15.12
C VAL A 87 -3.68 -6.34 -15.43
N LYS A 88 -3.96 -5.34 -16.27
CA LYS A 88 -2.98 -4.34 -16.67
C LYS A 88 -2.60 -3.40 -15.53
N SER A 89 -3.47 -3.18 -14.54
CA SER A 89 -3.14 -2.39 -13.34
C SER A 89 -2.08 -3.01 -12.43
N LEU A 90 -1.78 -4.30 -12.60
CA LEU A 90 -0.67 -4.95 -11.91
C LEU A 90 0.69 -4.73 -12.62
N ASP A 91 0.69 -4.22 -13.85
CA ASP A 91 1.91 -3.91 -14.61
C ASP A 91 2.37 -2.46 -14.36
N THR A 92 2.65 -2.15 -13.09
CA THR A 92 2.97 -0.79 -12.58
C THR A 92 4.17 -0.13 -13.26
N ALA A 93 5.04 -0.91 -13.90
CA ALA A 93 6.21 -0.41 -14.62
C ALA A 93 5.83 0.32 -15.93
N THR A 94 4.66 0.03 -16.52
CA THR A 94 4.31 0.52 -17.86
C THR A 94 3.05 1.37 -17.92
N VAL A 95 2.25 1.45 -16.85
CA VAL A 95 0.97 2.18 -16.87
C VAL A 95 0.79 3.11 -15.67
N ASP A 96 0.24 4.29 -15.95
CA ASP A 96 -0.20 5.24 -14.94
C ASP A 96 -1.71 5.52 -15.08
N LEU A 97 -2.25 6.37 -14.21
CA LEU A 97 -3.68 6.73 -14.25
C LEU A 97 -4.10 7.31 -15.60
N GLU A 98 -3.20 8.04 -16.28
CA GLU A 98 -3.46 8.68 -17.58
C GLU A 98 -3.72 7.62 -18.66
N TYR A 99 -2.90 6.58 -18.70
CA TYR A 99 -3.11 5.41 -19.57
C TYR A 99 -4.51 4.80 -19.41
N PHE A 100 -4.95 4.59 -18.16
CA PHE A 100 -6.26 3.99 -17.89
C PHE A 100 -7.41 4.91 -18.32
N PHE A 101 -7.28 6.23 -18.11
CA PHE A 101 -8.29 7.20 -18.55
C PHE A 101 -8.41 7.25 -20.08
N GLU A 102 -7.29 7.31 -20.81
CA GLU A 102 -7.28 7.36 -22.27
C GLU A 102 -7.86 6.08 -22.88
N THR A 103 -7.40 4.93 -22.39
CA THR A 103 -7.86 3.61 -22.84
C THR A 103 -9.36 3.45 -22.62
N HIS A 104 -9.86 3.87 -21.44
CA HIS A 104 -11.30 3.83 -21.15
C HIS A 104 -12.09 4.78 -22.06
N TYR A 105 -11.62 6.01 -22.27
CA TYR A 105 -12.28 6.98 -23.13
C TYR A 105 -12.35 6.51 -24.58
N GLU A 106 -11.28 5.92 -25.10
CA GLU A 106 -11.26 5.35 -26.43
C GLU A 106 -12.25 4.18 -26.54
N TYR A 107 -12.28 3.28 -25.55
CA TYR A 107 -13.20 2.16 -25.51
C TYR A 107 -14.68 2.60 -25.58
N ILE A 108 -15.08 3.57 -24.74
CA ILE A 108 -16.48 4.04 -24.71
C ILE A 108 -16.88 4.82 -25.97
N SER A 109 -15.90 5.29 -26.76
CA SER A 109 -16.14 5.99 -28.02
C SER A 109 -16.53 5.05 -29.17
N LYS A 110 -16.30 3.74 -29.03
CA LYS A 110 -16.66 2.72 -30.03
C LYS A 110 -18.19 2.56 -30.11
N LYS A 111 -18.74 2.45 -31.33
CA LYS A 111 -20.18 2.62 -31.58
C LYS A 111 -21.03 1.39 -31.29
N ASN A 112 -20.43 0.20 -31.37
CA ASN A 112 -21.12 -1.09 -31.26
C ASN A 112 -20.17 -2.17 -30.70
N ASP A 113 -20.73 -3.33 -30.38
CA ASP A 113 -19.99 -4.42 -29.74
C ASP A 113 -18.87 -5.01 -30.61
N SER A 114 -19.01 -4.99 -31.94
CA SER A 114 -17.96 -5.44 -32.85
C SER A 114 -16.74 -4.51 -32.82
N GLU A 115 -16.95 -3.18 -32.89
CA GLU A 115 -15.87 -2.19 -32.76
C GLU A 115 -15.22 -2.25 -31.37
N LYS A 116 -16.01 -2.45 -30.31
CA LYS A 116 -15.53 -2.64 -28.94
C LYS A 116 -14.67 -3.89 -28.80
N PHE A 117 -15.11 -5.01 -29.39
CA PHE A 117 -14.36 -6.26 -29.36
C PHE A 117 -13.03 -6.13 -30.11
N SER A 118 -13.05 -5.56 -31.32
CA SER A 118 -11.82 -5.32 -32.10
C SER A 118 -10.81 -4.46 -31.33
N PHE A 119 -11.27 -3.40 -30.66
CA PHE A 119 -10.41 -2.57 -29.82
C PHE A 119 -9.84 -3.35 -28.61
N ALA A 120 -10.68 -4.14 -27.93
CA ALA A 120 -10.23 -4.95 -26.81
C ALA A 120 -9.17 -5.98 -27.24
N VAL A 121 -9.34 -6.59 -28.42
CA VAL A 121 -8.37 -7.51 -29.03
C VAL A 121 -7.04 -6.81 -29.32
N GLU A 122 -7.07 -5.68 -30.03
CA GLU A 122 -5.87 -4.88 -30.33
C GLU A 122 -5.10 -4.51 -29.05
N THR A 123 -5.84 -4.14 -27.99
CA THR A 123 -5.22 -3.79 -26.72
C THR A 123 -4.59 -5.01 -26.02
N LEU A 124 -5.22 -6.18 -26.14
CA LEU A 124 -4.73 -7.46 -25.60
C LEU A 124 -3.52 -8.04 -26.33
N GLU A 125 -3.32 -7.69 -27.61
CA GLU A 125 -2.12 -8.12 -28.35
C GLU A 125 -0.83 -7.70 -27.64
N ASN A 126 -0.84 -6.53 -26.98
CA ASN A 126 0.29 -5.97 -26.25
C ASN A 126 0.48 -6.54 -24.83
N VAL A 127 -0.37 -7.46 -24.38
CA VAL A 127 -0.30 -8.08 -23.05
C VAL A 127 0.27 -9.48 -23.16
N ASN A 128 1.29 -9.82 -22.36
CA ASN A 128 1.83 -11.17 -22.37
C ASN A 128 0.86 -12.18 -21.72
N LEU A 129 0.97 -13.46 -22.12
CA LEU A 129 0.12 -14.54 -21.59
C LEU A 129 0.24 -14.74 -20.08
N THR A 130 1.43 -14.49 -19.52
CA THR A 130 1.67 -14.61 -18.07
C THR A 130 0.78 -13.65 -17.29
N LEU A 131 0.65 -12.40 -17.73
CA LEU A 131 -0.16 -11.38 -17.06
C LEU A 131 -1.65 -11.73 -17.10
N THR A 132 -2.15 -12.30 -18.20
CA THR A 132 -3.54 -12.78 -18.24
C THR A 132 -3.78 -14.03 -17.39
N ASN A 133 -2.73 -14.73 -16.96
CA ASN A 133 -2.81 -15.89 -16.06
C ASN A 133 -2.64 -15.52 -14.57
N ILE A 134 -2.41 -14.25 -14.25
CA ILE A 134 -1.93 -13.82 -12.93
C ILE A 134 -2.88 -14.19 -11.79
N PHE A 135 -4.19 -14.21 -12.02
CA PHE A 135 -5.17 -14.59 -10.99
C PHE A 135 -5.13 -16.09 -10.67
N TYR A 136 -4.95 -16.94 -11.68
CA TYR A 136 -4.79 -18.37 -11.44
C TYR A 136 -3.51 -18.63 -10.63
N ASN A 137 -2.43 -17.94 -11.01
CA ASN A 137 -1.16 -17.98 -10.30
C ASN A 137 -1.30 -17.46 -8.87
N SER A 138 -2.07 -16.40 -8.65
CA SER A 138 -2.30 -15.85 -7.31
C SER A 138 -3.11 -16.81 -6.45
N LEU A 139 -4.20 -17.41 -6.96
CA LEU A 139 -4.95 -18.44 -6.22
C LEU A 139 -4.03 -19.60 -5.79
N TYR A 140 -3.22 -20.12 -6.71
CA TYR A 140 -2.26 -21.17 -6.41
C TYR A 140 -1.25 -20.76 -5.33
N ALA A 141 -0.68 -19.56 -5.45
CA ALA A 141 0.33 -19.06 -4.53
C ALA A 141 -0.27 -18.81 -3.13
N ASN A 142 -1.47 -18.24 -3.05
CA ASN A 142 -2.20 -18.05 -1.80
C ASN A 142 -2.51 -19.38 -1.10
N ILE A 143 -2.99 -20.39 -1.82
CA ILE A 143 -3.22 -21.74 -1.27
C ILE A 143 -1.92 -22.31 -0.67
N LYS A 144 -0.79 -22.18 -1.39
CA LYS A 144 0.51 -22.63 -0.88
C LYS A 144 0.96 -21.89 0.37
N VAL A 145 0.78 -20.57 0.42
CA VAL A 145 1.21 -19.74 1.54
C VAL A 145 0.33 -20.00 2.76
N LEU A 146 -0.99 -20.06 2.62
CA LEU A 146 -1.90 -20.37 3.73
C LEU A 146 -1.63 -21.75 4.34
N ASN A 147 -1.33 -22.75 3.50
CA ASN A 147 -0.91 -24.08 3.98
C ASN A 147 0.42 -24.04 4.75
N GLN A 148 1.35 -23.13 4.40
CA GLN A 148 2.59 -22.92 5.15
C GLN A 148 2.35 -22.21 6.49
N LEU A 149 1.46 -21.20 6.50
CA LEU A 149 1.14 -20.43 7.71
C LEU A 149 0.35 -21.27 8.73
N ASN A 150 -0.45 -22.23 8.27
CA ASN A 150 -1.23 -23.13 9.12
C ASN A 150 -2.08 -22.39 10.17
N LEU A 151 -2.80 -21.36 9.71
CA LEU A 151 -3.68 -20.53 10.55
C LEU A 151 -5.06 -21.18 10.72
N PRO A 152 -5.76 -20.97 11.84
CA PRO A 152 -7.17 -21.30 11.96
C PRO A 152 -7.99 -20.54 10.89
N ALA A 153 -8.95 -21.24 10.28
CA ALA A 153 -9.85 -20.63 9.33
C ALA A 153 -10.72 -19.57 10.02
N ALA A 154 -10.72 -18.35 9.47
CA ALA A 154 -11.50 -17.22 9.92
C ALA A 154 -11.96 -16.39 8.73
N GLU A 155 -13.16 -15.81 8.84
CA GLU A 155 -13.65 -14.82 7.89
C GLU A 155 -13.05 -13.44 8.18
N GLU A 156 -12.78 -13.14 9.46
CA GLU A 156 -12.30 -11.84 9.92
C GLU A 156 -11.27 -11.98 11.04
N ASN A 157 -10.15 -11.26 10.91
CA ASN A 157 -9.22 -11.04 12.01
C ASN A 157 -9.72 -9.93 12.95
N LYS A 158 -10.41 -10.33 14.02
CA LYS A 158 -11.04 -9.40 14.98
C LYS A 158 -10.08 -8.36 15.57
N PHE A 159 -8.82 -8.73 15.81
CA PHE A 159 -7.82 -7.81 16.36
C PHE A 159 -7.43 -6.73 15.35
N LEU A 160 -7.05 -7.10 14.14
CA LEU A 160 -6.63 -6.14 13.11
C LEU A 160 -7.79 -5.24 12.68
N HIS A 161 -9.01 -5.77 12.60
CA HIS A 161 -10.22 -4.97 12.39
C HIS A 161 -10.51 -4.02 13.56
N HIS A 162 -10.24 -4.42 14.80
CA HIS A 162 -10.31 -3.52 15.94
C HIS A 162 -9.31 -2.37 15.82
N ILE A 163 -8.04 -2.65 15.49
CA ILE A 163 -7.01 -1.62 15.26
C ILE A 163 -7.39 -0.69 14.10
N SER A 164 -7.87 -1.24 12.98
CA SER A 164 -8.36 -0.46 11.85
C SER A 164 -9.48 0.52 12.27
N ASN A 165 -10.45 0.04 13.06
CA ASN A 165 -11.52 0.90 13.56
C ASN A 165 -11.00 1.99 14.50
N LEU A 166 -9.99 1.71 15.34
CA LEU A 166 -9.35 2.74 16.16
C LEU A 166 -8.68 3.82 15.29
N LEU A 167 -7.92 3.44 14.27
CA LEU A 167 -7.25 4.38 13.36
C LEU A 167 -8.27 5.21 12.56
N LYS A 168 -9.32 4.57 12.07
CA LYS A 168 -10.44 5.23 11.39
C LYS A 168 -11.10 6.27 12.29
N ASN A 169 -11.46 5.91 13.52
CA ASN A 169 -12.10 6.84 14.46
C ASN A 169 -11.21 8.04 14.77
N ASN A 170 -9.90 7.84 14.95
CA ASN A 170 -8.97 8.94 15.16
C ASN A 170 -8.80 9.82 13.91
N THR A 171 -8.86 9.24 12.71
CA THR A 171 -8.87 10.00 11.45
C THR A 171 -10.13 10.87 11.34
N ILE A 172 -11.30 10.32 11.72
CA ILE A 172 -12.56 11.06 11.79
C ILE A 172 -12.48 12.20 12.82
N GLU A 173 -11.92 11.95 14.01
CA GLU A 173 -11.67 12.99 15.02
C GLU A 173 -10.77 14.13 14.47
N GLU A 174 -9.72 13.79 13.74
CA GLU A 174 -8.83 14.77 13.10
C GLU A 174 -9.58 15.62 12.06
N ILE A 175 -10.44 15.00 11.26
CA ILE A 175 -11.28 15.70 10.29
C ILE A 175 -12.26 16.62 11.00
N TRP A 176 -12.93 16.18 12.07
CA TRP A 176 -13.91 17.00 12.79
C TRP A 176 -13.28 18.16 13.55
N SER A 177 -12.07 17.99 14.09
CA SER A 177 -11.30 19.04 14.77
C SER A 177 -10.65 20.04 13.80
N SER A 178 -10.58 19.73 12.50
CA SER A 178 -9.96 20.59 11.49
C SER A 178 -10.74 21.87 11.16
N SER A 179 -10.14 22.73 10.32
CA SER A 179 -10.74 23.96 9.81
C SER A 179 -11.71 23.77 8.62
N LEU A 180 -11.97 22.52 8.21
CA LEU A 180 -12.81 22.22 7.06
C LEU A 180 -14.27 22.64 7.28
N SER A 181 -14.98 22.84 6.16
CA SER A 181 -16.41 23.12 6.20
C SER A 181 -17.18 21.93 6.78
N ASN A 182 -18.28 22.19 7.51
CA ASN A 182 -19.14 21.12 8.04
C ASN A 182 -19.69 20.19 6.95
N LYS A 183 -19.87 20.69 5.72
CA LYS A 183 -20.28 19.85 4.58
C LYS A 183 -19.18 18.85 4.23
N SER A 184 -17.95 19.33 4.08
CA SER A 184 -16.78 18.50 3.77
C SER A 184 -16.53 17.46 4.85
N LYS A 185 -16.60 17.87 6.12
CA LYS A 185 -16.43 16.97 7.29
C LYS A 185 -17.43 15.82 7.26
N LYS A 186 -18.72 16.10 7.02
CA LYS A 186 -19.76 15.07 6.96
C LYS A 186 -19.55 14.06 5.83
N VAL A 187 -19.13 14.51 4.64
CA VAL A 187 -18.89 13.60 3.51
C VAL A 187 -17.68 12.71 3.78
N LEU A 188 -16.56 13.28 4.25
CA LEU A 188 -15.38 12.49 4.60
C LEU A 188 -15.65 11.50 5.75
N ASP A 189 -16.43 11.91 6.76
CA ASP A 189 -16.89 11.05 7.84
C ASP A 189 -17.72 9.86 7.33
N GLU A 190 -18.67 10.12 6.43
CA GLU A 190 -19.48 9.07 5.80
C GLU A 190 -18.63 8.12 4.95
N GLU A 191 -17.72 8.64 4.13
CA GLU A 191 -16.81 7.83 3.31
C GLU A 191 -15.89 6.95 4.18
N LEU A 192 -15.33 7.51 5.26
CA LEU A 192 -14.48 6.77 6.19
C LEU A 192 -15.29 5.72 6.95
N ASN A 193 -16.48 6.04 7.47
CA ASN A 193 -17.33 5.07 8.17
C ASN A 193 -17.76 3.90 7.28
N ASN A 194 -18.03 4.19 6.00
CA ASN A 194 -18.36 3.18 5.00
C ASN A 194 -17.13 2.41 4.48
N SER A 195 -15.92 2.88 4.81
CA SER A 195 -14.70 2.21 4.38
C SER A 195 -14.54 0.83 5.02
N LYS A 196 -14.03 -0.12 4.23
CA LYS A 196 -13.77 -1.50 4.65
C LYS A 196 -12.30 -1.81 4.48
N VAL A 197 -11.77 -2.69 5.32
CA VAL A 197 -10.38 -3.13 5.24
C VAL A 197 -10.33 -4.64 5.08
N PHE A 198 -9.54 -5.11 4.12
CA PHE A 198 -9.27 -6.52 3.90
C PHE A 198 -7.81 -6.80 4.28
N PHE A 199 -7.61 -7.62 5.31
CA PHE A 199 -6.27 -8.03 5.73
C PHE A 199 -5.81 -9.28 4.97
N GLY A 200 -4.79 -9.11 4.15
CA GLY A 200 -4.23 -10.18 3.32
C GLY A 200 -3.83 -11.41 4.13
N LEU A 201 -4.22 -12.60 3.64
CA LEU A 201 -3.98 -13.92 4.26
C LEU A 201 -4.57 -14.15 5.67
N LEU A 202 -5.16 -13.13 6.30
CA LEU A 202 -5.71 -13.19 7.66
C LEU A 202 -7.24 -13.09 7.69
N ASP A 203 -7.82 -12.37 6.72
CA ASP A 203 -9.25 -12.39 6.46
C ASP A 203 -9.56 -13.44 5.39
N TYR A 204 -10.70 -14.12 5.54
CA TYR A 204 -11.18 -15.16 4.63
C TYR A 204 -10.09 -16.18 4.25
N ASN A 205 -9.29 -16.60 5.23
CA ASN A 205 -8.09 -17.40 5.05
C ASN A 205 -8.38 -18.93 4.92
N ASN A 206 -9.64 -19.31 4.70
CA ASN A 206 -10.04 -20.70 4.51
C ASN A 206 -9.49 -21.23 3.18
N VAL A 207 -8.49 -22.11 3.25
CA VAL A 207 -7.82 -22.71 2.08
C VAL A 207 -8.82 -23.40 1.15
N THR A 208 -9.82 -24.11 1.70
CA THR A 208 -10.83 -24.82 0.89
C THR A 208 -11.63 -23.88 0.00
N MET A 209 -11.93 -22.66 0.47
CA MET A 209 -12.63 -21.67 -0.36
C MET A 209 -11.78 -21.24 -1.57
N LEU A 210 -10.47 -21.11 -1.41
CA LEU A 210 -9.56 -20.77 -2.52
C LEU A 210 -9.37 -21.94 -3.48
N GLU A 211 -9.31 -23.17 -2.97
CA GLU A 211 -9.28 -24.39 -3.80
C GLU A 211 -10.55 -24.52 -4.65
N GLU A 212 -11.73 -24.28 -4.06
CA GLU A 212 -13.01 -24.24 -4.79
C GLU A 212 -13.01 -23.14 -5.86
N THR A 213 -12.52 -21.94 -5.53
CA THR A 213 -12.44 -20.81 -6.48
C THR A 213 -11.50 -21.11 -7.64
N LYS A 214 -10.35 -21.75 -7.37
CA LYS A 214 -9.41 -22.21 -8.39
C LYS A 214 -10.05 -23.26 -9.29
N LEU A 215 -10.80 -24.21 -8.74
CA LEU A 215 -11.52 -25.20 -9.54
C LEU A 215 -12.61 -24.57 -10.43
N VAL A 216 -13.28 -23.52 -9.95
CA VAL A 216 -14.24 -22.74 -10.75
C VAL A 216 -13.55 -22.06 -11.93
N TYR A 217 -12.37 -21.46 -11.72
CA TYR A 217 -11.55 -20.90 -12.79
C TYR A 217 -11.20 -21.96 -13.84
N GLU A 218 -10.65 -23.10 -13.40
CA GLU A 218 -10.27 -24.22 -14.29
C GLU A 218 -11.46 -24.75 -15.10
N THR A 219 -12.61 -24.90 -14.44
CA THR A 219 -13.85 -25.36 -15.07
C THR A 219 -14.33 -24.38 -16.12
N GLU A 220 -14.32 -23.08 -15.83
CA GLU A 220 -14.76 -22.07 -16.79
C GLU A 220 -13.81 -21.96 -17.98
N TYR A 221 -12.49 -21.95 -17.73
CA TYR A 221 -11.48 -21.91 -18.79
C TYR A 221 -11.68 -23.06 -19.80
N TYR A 222 -11.81 -24.30 -19.32
CA TYR A 222 -12.04 -25.45 -20.22
C TYR A 222 -13.45 -25.49 -20.82
N ARG A 223 -14.46 -24.95 -20.14
CA ARG A 223 -15.80 -24.77 -20.72
C ARG A 223 -15.74 -23.84 -21.91
N LEU A 224 -15.16 -22.64 -21.75
CA LEU A 224 -15.04 -21.66 -22.83
C LEU A 224 -14.21 -22.24 -23.99
N LYS A 225 -13.10 -22.93 -23.68
CA LYS A 225 -12.29 -23.63 -24.68
C LYS A 225 -13.09 -24.65 -25.49
N SER A 226 -14.01 -25.37 -24.86
CA SER A 226 -14.86 -26.37 -25.53
C SER A 226 -15.89 -25.79 -26.50
N LEU A 227 -16.15 -24.48 -26.43
CA LEU A 227 -17.12 -23.79 -27.28
C LEU A 227 -16.49 -23.20 -28.55
N LEU A 228 -15.16 -23.14 -28.62
CA LEU A 228 -14.42 -22.60 -29.77
C LEU A 228 -13.99 -23.71 -30.72
N SER A 229 -13.88 -23.36 -32.00
CA SER A 229 -13.32 -24.26 -33.01
C SER A 229 -11.81 -24.41 -32.83
N SER A 230 -11.21 -25.44 -33.43
CA SER A 230 -9.74 -25.58 -33.42
C SER A 230 -9.04 -24.36 -34.04
N ASP A 231 -9.58 -23.81 -35.12
CA ASP A 231 -9.01 -22.64 -35.81
C ASP A 231 -8.99 -21.39 -34.92
N ASP A 232 -10.03 -21.18 -34.10
CA ASP A 232 -10.06 -20.07 -33.14
C ASP A 232 -9.03 -20.26 -32.01
N LEU A 233 -8.86 -21.51 -31.55
CA LEU A 233 -7.95 -21.87 -30.46
C LEU A 233 -6.47 -21.81 -30.84
N ASP A 234 -6.14 -21.79 -32.13
CA ASP A 234 -4.77 -21.73 -32.64
C ASP A 234 -4.13 -20.33 -32.51
N THR A 235 -4.79 -19.40 -31.80
CA THR A 235 -4.32 -18.01 -31.62
C THR A 235 -4.01 -17.69 -30.17
N GLU A 236 -2.92 -16.93 -29.93
CA GLU A 236 -2.56 -16.44 -28.59
C GLU A 236 -3.66 -15.54 -28.00
N ILE A 237 -4.35 -14.78 -28.86
CA ILE A 237 -5.44 -13.90 -28.43
C ILE A 237 -6.62 -14.68 -27.85
N ALA A 238 -6.98 -15.82 -28.45
CA ALA A 238 -8.03 -16.68 -27.90
C ALA A 238 -7.66 -17.15 -26.50
N GLU A 239 -6.41 -17.59 -26.29
CA GLU A 239 -5.93 -17.99 -24.96
C GLU A 239 -6.04 -16.85 -23.94
N LYS A 240 -5.69 -15.60 -24.31
CA LYS A 240 -5.87 -14.42 -23.44
C LYS A 240 -7.34 -14.19 -23.09
N ILE A 241 -8.23 -14.21 -24.08
CA ILE A 241 -9.68 -14.02 -23.90
C ILE A 241 -10.24 -15.10 -22.96
N LEU A 242 -9.89 -16.37 -23.18
CA LEU A 242 -10.33 -17.50 -22.34
C LEU A 242 -9.90 -17.34 -20.88
N ARG A 243 -8.65 -16.93 -20.63
CA ARG A 243 -8.15 -16.64 -19.27
C ARG A 243 -8.93 -15.51 -18.61
N LEU A 244 -9.14 -14.40 -19.31
CA LEU A 244 -9.94 -13.28 -18.78
C LEU A 244 -11.40 -13.67 -18.48
N GLY A 245 -12.01 -14.52 -19.32
CA GLY A 245 -13.34 -15.07 -19.05
C GLY A 245 -13.40 -15.96 -17.80
N ALA A 246 -12.37 -16.77 -17.58
CA ALA A 246 -12.26 -17.60 -16.38
C ALA A 246 -12.10 -16.75 -15.11
N ILE A 247 -11.38 -15.62 -15.18
CA ILE A 247 -11.29 -14.65 -14.08
C ILE A 247 -12.68 -14.13 -13.70
N ASP A 248 -13.51 -13.74 -14.67
CA ASP A 248 -14.86 -13.21 -14.43
C ASP A 248 -15.71 -14.16 -13.58
N THR A 249 -15.71 -15.44 -13.95
CA THR A 249 -16.51 -16.45 -13.25
C THR A 249 -15.94 -16.77 -11.87
N ALA A 250 -14.62 -16.91 -11.75
CA ALA A 250 -13.96 -17.24 -10.49
C ALA A 250 -14.07 -16.11 -9.45
N THR A 251 -13.87 -14.86 -9.86
CA THR A 251 -13.98 -13.70 -8.96
C THR A 251 -15.43 -13.43 -8.54
N LYS A 252 -16.42 -13.67 -9.40
CA LYS A 252 -17.84 -13.66 -9.02
C LYS A 252 -18.19 -14.76 -8.02
N TYR A 253 -17.59 -15.95 -8.17
CA TYR A 253 -17.73 -17.02 -7.18
C TYR A 253 -17.16 -16.59 -5.82
N LEU A 254 -15.95 -16.02 -5.84
CA LEU A 254 -15.26 -15.51 -4.66
C LEU A 254 -16.07 -14.40 -3.97
N ALA A 255 -16.62 -13.43 -4.71
CA ALA A 255 -17.43 -12.34 -4.18
C ALA A 255 -18.73 -12.80 -3.50
N LYS A 256 -19.26 -13.99 -3.84
CA LYS A 256 -20.39 -14.60 -3.12
C LYS A 256 -19.99 -15.17 -1.75
N ARG A 257 -18.72 -15.57 -1.60
CA ARG A 257 -18.16 -16.13 -0.36
C ARG A 257 -17.51 -15.07 0.52
N ILE A 258 -17.05 -13.98 -0.08
CA ILE A 258 -16.45 -12.81 0.57
C ILE A 258 -17.37 -11.60 0.31
N PRO A 259 -18.49 -11.49 1.05
CA PRO A 259 -19.49 -10.48 0.76
C PRO A 259 -18.99 -9.07 1.07
N GLY A 260 -19.50 -8.09 0.33
CA GLY A 260 -19.25 -6.68 0.59
C GLY A 260 -18.03 -6.08 -0.11
N TYR A 261 -17.32 -6.87 -0.93
CA TYR A 261 -16.24 -6.41 -1.79
C TYR A 261 -16.57 -6.67 -3.26
N GLU A 262 -16.10 -5.78 -4.14
CA GLU A 262 -16.25 -5.93 -5.59
C GLU A 262 -15.29 -6.99 -6.14
N PRO A 263 -15.66 -7.73 -7.20
CA PRO A 263 -14.78 -8.75 -7.81
C PRO A 263 -13.38 -8.23 -8.18
N GLU A 264 -13.26 -7.01 -8.68
CA GLU A 264 -11.99 -6.36 -9.06
C GLU A 264 -11.09 -6.08 -7.85
N PHE A 265 -11.70 -5.67 -6.74
CA PHE A 265 -10.98 -5.50 -5.48
C PHE A 265 -10.43 -6.84 -4.99
N LEU A 266 -11.26 -7.90 -5.00
CA LEU A 266 -10.83 -9.23 -4.58
C LEU A 266 -9.73 -9.77 -5.49
N PHE A 267 -9.85 -9.61 -6.81
CA PHE A 267 -8.77 -9.95 -7.74
C PHE A 267 -7.44 -9.31 -7.32
N SER A 268 -7.46 -7.99 -7.08
CA SER A 268 -6.26 -7.22 -6.77
C SER A 268 -5.71 -7.61 -5.40
N ALA A 269 -6.57 -7.76 -4.39
CA ALA A 269 -6.20 -8.16 -3.04
C ALA A 269 -5.51 -9.54 -3.01
N PHE A 270 -6.03 -10.53 -3.74
CA PHE A 270 -5.40 -11.84 -3.80
C PHE A 270 -4.09 -11.85 -4.60
N ALA A 271 -3.96 -11.02 -5.65
CA ALA A 271 -2.70 -10.83 -6.34
C ALA A 271 -1.63 -10.19 -5.42
N SER A 272 -1.99 -9.09 -4.74
CA SER A 272 -1.08 -8.32 -3.88
C SER A 272 -0.63 -9.04 -2.60
N ASN A 273 -1.28 -10.15 -2.21
CA ASN A 273 -0.83 -10.99 -1.07
C ASN A 273 0.61 -11.47 -1.22
N MET A 274 1.12 -11.61 -2.45
CA MET A 274 2.50 -12.06 -2.70
C MET A 274 3.52 -10.91 -2.74
N GLU A 275 3.06 -9.66 -2.82
CA GLU A 275 3.90 -8.47 -2.97
C GLU A 275 4.02 -7.66 -1.67
N ASN A 276 3.24 -7.99 -0.64
CA ASN A 276 3.14 -7.22 0.62
C ASN A 276 2.80 -5.76 0.42
N GLU A 277 1.84 -5.52 -0.45
CA GLU A 277 1.36 -4.19 -0.74
C GLU A 277 0.18 -3.83 0.15
N ALA A 278 -0.13 -2.55 0.17
CA ALA A 278 -1.42 -2.05 0.56
C ALA A 278 -1.89 -1.12 -0.54
N PHE A 279 -3.21 -1.02 -0.69
CA PHE A 279 -3.80 -0.08 -1.62
C PHE A 279 -5.22 0.27 -1.19
N LYS A 280 -5.64 1.47 -1.56
CA LYS A 280 -7.02 1.93 -1.48
C LYS A 280 -7.68 1.85 -2.86
N HIS A 281 -8.80 1.15 -2.95
CA HIS A 281 -9.65 1.08 -4.15
C HIS A 281 -11.11 1.34 -3.77
N ASN A 282 -11.71 2.39 -4.36
CA ASN A 282 -13.07 2.84 -4.00
C ASN A 282 -13.20 3.06 -2.48
N SER A 283 -14.13 2.37 -1.81
CA SER A 283 -14.31 2.42 -0.35
C SER A 283 -13.60 1.27 0.39
N ALA A 284 -12.74 0.51 -0.29
CA ALA A 284 -12.03 -0.62 0.31
C ALA A 284 -10.53 -0.34 0.37
N ILE A 285 -9.91 -0.76 1.47
CA ILE A 285 -8.47 -0.80 1.65
C ILE A 285 -8.06 -2.26 1.70
N TYR A 286 -7.05 -2.62 0.94
CA TYR A 286 -6.33 -3.87 1.09
C TYR A 286 -5.04 -3.62 1.89
N ALA A 287 -4.73 -4.48 2.86
CA ALA A 287 -3.50 -4.42 3.65
C ALA A 287 -2.84 -5.80 3.75
N GLY A 288 -1.77 -6.03 2.97
CA GLY A 288 -1.06 -7.31 2.81
C GLY A 288 0.21 -7.50 3.64
N ILE A 289 0.41 -6.70 4.70
CA ILE A 289 1.73 -6.47 5.33
C ILE A 289 2.28 -7.65 6.14
N VAL A 290 1.49 -8.72 6.30
CA VAL A 290 1.83 -9.91 7.10
C VAL A 290 3.21 -10.47 6.78
N THR A 291 3.72 -10.28 5.57
CA THR A 291 4.97 -10.91 5.11
C THR A 291 6.18 -9.96 4.97
N ARG A 292 6.04 -8.65 5.26
CA ARG A 292 7.22 -7.77 5.50
C ARG A 292 7.91 -8.07 6.81
N SER A 293 7.17 -8.63 7.77
CA SER A 293 7.64 -8.74 9.13
C SER A 293 8.07 -10.15 9.50
N ASP A 294 8.98 -10.20 10.47
CA ASP A 294 9.23 -11.44 11.19
C ASP A 294 7.97 -11.78 11.98
N LEU A 295 7.31 -12.90 11.68
CA LEU A 295 6.21 -13.39 12.52
C LEU A 295 6.69 -13.69 13.96
N GLN A 296 8.01 -13.75 14.20
CA GLN A 296 8.61 -13.88 15.53
C GLN A 296 8.74 -12.53 16.27
N GLN A 297 8.47 -11.40 15.61
CA GLN A 297 8.52 -10.05 16.19
C GLN A 297 7.16 -9.35 16.00
N PRO A 298 6.10 -9.83 16.69
CA PRO A 298 4.71 -9.41 16.44
C PRO A 298 4.49 -7.92 16.62
N MET A 299 5.18 -7.28 17.56
CA MET A 299 5.07 -5.83 17.79
C MET A 299 5.44 -5.02 16.55
N LEU A 300 6.52 -5.40 15.87
CA LEU A 300 6.97 -4.71 14.66
C LEU A 300 6.03 -5.00 13.48
N ALA A 301 5.53 -6.23 13.37
CA ALA A 301 4.51 -6.57 12.36
C ALA A 301 3.24 -5.72 12.51
N ILE A 302 2.81 -5.48 13.75
CA ILE A 302 1.65 -4.63 14.02
C ILE A 302 1.98 -3.15 13.78
N ALA A 303 3.21 -2.71 14.10
CA ALA A 303 3.67 -1.35 13.80
C ALA A 303 3.62 -1.04 12.30
N ASP A 304 4.11 -1.96 11.46
CA ASP A 304 4.03 -1.84 10.00
C ASP A 304 2.56 -1.71 9.55
N THR A 305 1.71 -2.57 10.10
CA THR A 305 0.26 -2.57 9.81
C THR A 305 -0.39 -1.25 10.19
N VAL A 306 -0.08 -0.72 11.38
CA VAL A 306 -0.58 0.58 11.85
C VAL A 306 -0.12 1.71 10.93
N SER A 307 1.18 1.75 10.58
CA SER A 307 1.73 2.83 9.75
C SER A 307 1.14 2.84 8.35
N VAL A 308 0.98 1.67 7.72
CA VAL A 308 0.45 1.58 6.37
C VAL A 308 -1.06 1.79 6.36
N LEU A 309 -1.83 1.23 7.29
CA LEU A 309 -3.26 1.53 7.38
C LEU A 309 -3.51 3.02 7.60
N ALA A 310 -2.68 3.67 8.43
CA ALA A 310 -2.74 5.11 8.63
C ALA A 310 -2.50 5.87 7.32
N HIS A 311 -1.54 5.43 6.50
CA HIS A 311 -1.31 5.98 5.16
C HIS A 311 -2.53 5.79 4.25
N GLU A 312 -3.04 4.57 4.13
CA GLU A 312 -4.18 4.24 3.24
C GLU A 312 -5.47 4.99 3.63
N LEU A 313 -5.70 5.20 4.93
CA LEU A 313 -6.84 6.00 5.40
C LEU A 313 -6.73 7.46 4.94
N MET A 314 -5.51 8.00 4.78
CA MET A 314 -5.32 9.37 4.30
C MET A 314 -5.61 9.50 2.81
N HIS A 315 -5.65 8.40 2.04
CA HIS A 315 -6.09 8.44 0.65
C HIS A 315 -7.55 8.80 0.46
N PHE A 316 -8.38 8.67 1.49
CA PHE A 316 -9.75 9.23 1.48
C PHE A 316 -9.73 10.76 1.44
N VAL A 317 -8.71 11.41 2.00
CA VAL A 317 -8.57 12.88 1.95
C VAL A 317 -7.76 13.32 0.73
N TYR A 318 -6.60 12.69 0.49
CA TYR A 318 -5.69 13.05 -0.60
C TYR A 318 -5.20 11.81 -1.37
N PRO A 319 -5.38 11.72 -2.70
CA PRO A 319 -6.00 12.73 -3.57
C PRO A 319 -7.53 12.64 -3.64
N SER A 320 -8.16 11.57 -3.11
CA SER A 320 -9.58 11.25 -3.38
C SER A 320 -10.52 12.36 -2.92
N GLY A 321 -10.44 12.81 -1.68
CA GLY A 321 -11.37 13.80 -1.12
C GLY A 321 -11.03 15.26 -1.46
N THR A 322 -10.14 15.52 -2.43
CA THR A 322 -9.67 16.89 -2.66
C THR A 322 -10.74 17.83 -3.21
N GLU A 323 -11.77 17.33 -3.92
CA GLU A 323 -12.93 18.16 -4.31
C GLU A 323 -13.76 18.65 -3.13
N LEU A 324 -13.64 18.01 -1.96
CA LEU A 324 -14.33 18.41 -0.73
C LEU A 324 -13.59 19.54 -0.02
N LEU A 325 -12.35 19.83 -0.40
CA LEU A 325 -11.50 20.85 0.20
C LEU A 325 -11.56 22.15 -0.59
N THR A 326 -11.22 23.27 0.06
CA THR A 326 -11.08 24.52 -0.69
C THR A 326 -9.85 24.44 -1.60
N PRO A 327 -9.91 24.93 -2.86
CA PRO A 327 -8.79 24.82 -3.80
C PRO A 327 -7.46 25.40 -3.28
N ASN A 328 -7.53 26.45 -2.46
CA ASN A 328 -6.34 27.06 -1.83
C ASN A 328 -5.68 26.13 -0.81
N VAL A 329 -6.47 25.43 0.01
CA VAL A 329 -5.95 24.45 0.98
C VAL A 329 -5.27 23.30 0.25
N THR A 330 -5.94 22.71 -0.75
CA THR A 330 -5.37 21.63 -1.57
C THR A 330 -4.08 22.07 -2.27
N LYS A 331 -4.08 23.25 -2.89
CA LYS A 331 -2.90 23.78 -3.59
C LYS A 331 -1.74 24.06 -2.64
N ALA A 332 -2.02 24.64 -1.47
CA ALA A 332 -1.01 24.91 -0.45
C ALA A 332 -0.41 23.62 0.12
N ALA A 333 -1.25 22.62 0.43
CA ALA A 333 -0.81 21.32 0.91
C ALA A 333 0.07 20.61 -0.12
N LYS A 334 -0.40 20.48 -1.37
CA LYS A 334 0.38 19.88 -2.47
C LYS A 334 1.71 20.60 -2.69
N LYS A 335 1.70 21.94 -2.70
CA LYS A 335 2.93 22.73 -2.86
C LYS A 335 3.90 22.51 -1.71
N CYS A 336 3.42 22.57 -0.47
CA CYS A 336 4.25 22.36 0.71
C CYS A 336 4.93 20.99 0.67
N THR A 337 4.17 19.92 0.42
CA THR A 337 4.73 18.56 0.33
C THR A 337 5.74 18.45 -0.81
N GLN A 338 5.45 19.02 -1.99
CA GLN A 338 6.40 19.05 -3.10
C GLN A 338 7.71 19.74 -2.73
N ASP A 339 7.63 20.90 -2.06
CA ASP A 339 8.82 21.66 -1.65
C ASP A 339 9.61 20.89 -0.57
N GLU A 340 8.94 20.24 0.37
CA GLU A 340 9.55 19.45 1.45
C GLU A 340 10.24 18.18 0.94
N VAL A 341 9.54 17.39 0.12
CA VAL A 341 10.10 16.19 -0.53
C VAL A 341 11.30 16.59 -1.36
N LYS A 342 11.14 17.62 -2.21
CA LYS A 342 12.22 18.17 -3.04
C LYS A 342 13.44 18.56 -2.20
N ARG A 343 13.23 19.28 -1.09
CA ARG A 343 14.30 19.67 -0.15
C ARG A 343 15.00 18.43 0.43
N MET A 344 14.26 17.42 0.86
CA MET A 344 14.84 16.20 1.43
C MET A 344 15.75 15.47 0.43
N GLY A 345 15.29 15.23 -0.80
CA GLY A 345 16.14 14.57 -1.79
C GLY A 345 17.23 15.47 -2.38
N ASP A 346 17.00 16.78 -2.54
CA ASP A 346 18.04 17.73 -3.01
C ASP A 346 19.14 17.93 -1.96
N SER A 347 18.87 17.64 -0.68
CA SER A 347 19.86 17.65 0.41
C SER A 347 20.46 16.27 0.74
N ASP A 348 19.97 15.19 0.12
CA ASP A 348 20.49 13.84 0.38
C ASP A 348 21.95 13.67 -0.04
N VAL A 349 22.71 12.87 0.71
CA VAL A 349 24.12 12.56 0.44
C VAL A 349 24.29 11.66 -0.77
N VAL A 350 23.30 10.80 -1.07
CA VAL A 350 23.28 9.98 -2.28
C VAL A 350 22.40 10.66 -3.30
N LYS A 351 22.91 10.95 -4.49
CA LYS A 351 22.08 11.40 -5.62
C LYS A 351 21.80 10.22 -6.54
N PRO A 352 20.56 10.00 -6.99
CA PRO A 352 20.32 9.02 -8.03
C PRO A 352 21.04 9.43 -9.33
N ILE A 353 21.31 8.46 -10.19
CA ILE A 353 21.90 8.70 -11.52
C ILE A 353 20.87 9.37 -12.45
N ASP A 354 19.61 8.90 -12.39
CA ASP A 354 18.49 9.41 -13.17
C ASP A 354 17.35 9.80 -12.23
N GLY A 355 16.66 10.91 -12.54
CA GLY A 355 15.77 11.65 -11.64
C GLY A 355 15.00 10.82 -10.59
N TRP A 356 15.09 11.24 -9.33
CA TRP A 356 14.34 10.64 -8.21
C TRP A 356 12.98 11.31 -7.96
N PHE A 357 12.81 12.56 -8.39
CA PHE A 357 11.66 13.38 -8.05
C PHE A 357 10.58 13.32 -9.13
N SER A 358 9.35 13.01 -8.73
CA SER A 358 8.17 13.03 -9.58
C SER A 358 7.02 13.76 -8.90
N LYS A 359 6.56 14.86 -9.51
CA LYS A 359 5.37 15.58 -9.04
C LYS A 359 4.10 14.73 -9.10
N LYS A 360 4.06 13.70 -9.96
CA LYS A 360 2.90 12.82 -10.14
C LYS A 360 2.63 12.01 -8.86
N VAL A 361 3.66 11.67 -8.09
CA VAL A 361 3.56 10.78 -6.91
C VAL A 361 3.61 11.52 -5.56
N THR A 362 3.70 12.86 -5.54
CA THR A 362 3.80 13.61 -4.27
C THR A 362 2.59 13.49 -3.34
N HIS A 363 1.45 13.01 -3.84
CA HIS A 363 0.28 12.76 -3.01
C HIS A 363 0.51 11.62 -2.01
N GLU A 364 1.37 10.65 -2.33
CA GLU A 364 1.80 9.58 -1.43
C GLU A 364 2.58 10.11 -0.22
N ASP A 365 3.47 11.08 -0.44
CA ASP A 365 4.22 11.70 0.64
C ASP A 365 3.32 12.53 1.56
N LEU A 366 2.26 13.12 1.01
CA LEU A 366 1.26 13.82 1.81
C LEU A 366 0.45 12.83 2.67
N ALA A 367 0.09 11.67 2.12
CA ALA A 367 -0.53 10.58 2.90
C ALA A 367 0.40 10.11 4.03
N ASN A 368 1.72 9.97 3.77
CA ASN A 368 2.71 9.65 4.81
C ASN A 368 2.79 10.72 5.92
N ILE A 369 2.85 12.00 5.56
CA ILE A 369 2.87 13.12 6.54
C ILE A 369 1.61 13.08 7.43
N MET A 370 0.44 12.93 6.80
CA MET A 370 -0.84 12.92 7.51
C MET A 370 -1.00 11.67 8.39
N GLY A 371 -0.68 10.50 7.85
CA GLY A 371 -0.79 9.21 8.53
C GLY A 371 0.12 9.17 9.75
N LEU A 372 1.39 9.54 9.61
CA LEU A 372 2.34 9.58 10.72
C LEU A 372 1.89 10.55 11.81
N ARG A 373 1.44 11.75 11.45
CA ARG A 373 0.93 12.73 12.44
C ARG A 373 -0.28 12.20 13.19
N MET A 374 -1.23 11.58 12.50
CA MET A 374 -2.44 11.01 13.11
C MET A 374 -2.07 9.89 14.09
N VAL A 375 -1.18 8.97 13.71
CA VAL A 375 -0.68 7.92 14.61
C VAL A 375 0.08 8.52 15.80
N MET A 376 0.95 9.51 15.60
CA MET A 376 1.72 10.10 16.71
C MET A 376 0.83 10.85 17.71
N LYS A 377 -0.32 11.41 17.30
CA LYS A 377 -1.32 11.92 18.26
C LYS A 377 -1.89 10.79 19.13
N MET A 378 -2.16 9.63 18.54
CA MET A 378 -2.63 8.45 19.29
C MET A 378 -1.54 7.93 20.24
N VAL A 379 -0.30 7.88 19.78
CA VAL A 379 0.86 7.48 20.60
C VAL A 379 1.01 8.41 21.80
N ALA A 380 0.88 9.73 21.61
CA ALA A 380 0.99 10.71 22.70
C ALA A 380 -0.08 10.56 23.79
N ARG A 381 -1.29 10.11 23.44
CA ARG A 381 -2.36 9.77 24.39
C ARG A 381 -2.04 8.52 25.22
N LYS A 382 -1.14 7.65 24.74
CA LYS A 382 -0.76 6.37 25.39
C LYS A 382 0.65 6.36 25.96
N SER A 383 1.36 7.49 25.89
CA SER A 383 2.74 7.60 26.38
C SER A 383 2.77 8.42 27.68
N ALA A 384 3.68 8.09 28.57
CA ALA A 384 3.96 8.78 29.83
C ALA A 384 5.28 9.56 29.82
N SER A 385 6.16 9.31 28.84
CA SER A 385 7.47 9.97 28.72
C SER A 385 7.89 10.20 27.26
N GLU A 386 8.84 11.12 27.06
CA GLU A 386 9.42 11.38 25.73
C GLU A 386 10.18 10.16 25.18
N GLU A 387 10.71 9.30 26.06
CA GLU A 387 11.35 8.05 25.67
C GLU A 387 10.36 7.09 25.01
N GLN A 388 9.14 6.97 25.57
CA GLN A 388 8.09 6.16 24.96
C GLN A 388 7.64 6.73 23.61
N LEU A 389 7.58 8.06 23.45
CA LEU A 389 7.30 8.71 22.16
C LEU A 389 8.36 8.37 21.10
N LYS A 390 9.66 8.44 21.48
CA LYS A 390 10.77 8.09 20.59
C LYS A 390 10.73 6.63 20.19
N ASN A 391 10.59 5.74 21.16
CA ASN A 391 10.53 4.30 20.91
C ASN A 391 9.38 3.95 19.96
N ALA A 392 8.21 4.56 20.13
CA ALA A 392 7.08 4.35 19.23
C ALA A 392 7.35 4.88 17.80
N LEU A 393 7.93 6.08 17.67
CA LEU A 393 8.29 6.64 16.36
C LEU A 393 9.32 5.76 15.64
N GLU A 394 10.35 5.32 16.33
CA GLU A 394 11.40 4.44 15.79
C GLU A 394 10.82 3.07 15.41
N THR A 395 9.91 2.52 16.23
CA THR A 395 9.23 1.24 15.95
C THR A 395 8.31 1.32 14.73
N LEU A 396 7.56 2.42 14.58
CA LEU A 396 6.70 2.63 13.41
C LEU A 396 7.50 2.70 12.10
N LEU A 397 8.66 3.34 12.15
CA LEU A 397 9.42 3.69 10.96
C LEU A 397 10.52 2.69 10.61
N SER A 398 11.03 1.93 11.58
CA SER A 398 11.89 0.77 11.29
C SER A 398 11.18 -0.18 10.34
N GLY A 399 9.85 -0.28 10.47
CA GLY A 399 8.92 -0.95 9.57
C GLY A 399 9.14 -0.75 8.08
N LEU A 400 9.58 0.44 7.70
CA LEU A 400 9.66 0.91 6.32
C LEU A 400 11.09 0.85 5.76
N CYS A 401 12.01 0.23 6.51
CA CYS A 401 13.38 0.00 6.08
C CYS A 401 13.44 -1.03 4.93
N ILE A 402 14.05 -0.65 3.81
CA ILE A 402 14.32 -1.55 2.70
C ILE A 402 15.77 -2.00 2.77
N GLN A 403 15.97 -3.27 3.10
CA GLN A 403 17.29 -3.89 3.06
C GLN A 403 17.63 -4.38 1.65
N GLY A 404 18.90 -4.26 1.27
CA GLY A 404 19.44 -4.86 0.03
C GLY A 404 19.19 -4.08 -1.26
N LYS A 405 18.50 -2.93 -1.22
CA LYS A 405 18.43 -1.99 -2.35
C LYS A 405 19.37 -0.81 -2.14
N PRO A 406 19.95 -0.22 -3.21
CA PRO A 406 20.69 1.03 -3.10
C PRO A 406 19.81 2.16 -2.57
N LYS A 407 20.38 3.10 -1.81
CA LYS A 407 19.72 4.36 -1.45
C LYS A 407 19.37 5.14 -2.71
N ASN A 408 18.25 5.86 -2.67
CA ASN A 408 17.61 6.61 -3.74
C ASN A 408 17.23 5.77 -4.96
N SER A 409 16.89 4.50 -4.73
CA SER A 409 16.28 3.64 -5.75
C SER A 409 14.92 4.19 -6.16
N ILE A 410 14.66 4.24 -7.46
CA ILE A 410 13.34 4.58 -8.01
C ILE A 410 12.34 3.53 -7.53
N LEU A 411 11.19 4.00 -7.03
CA LEU A 411 10.08 3.15 -6.63
C LEU A 411 8.87 3.45 -7.52
N PRO A 412 8.14 2.43 -8.00
CA PRO A 412 6.86 2.65 -8.64
C PRO A 412 5.91 3.39 -7.69
N HIS A 413 5.21 4.38 -8.24
CA HIS A 413 4.19 5.17 -7.54
C HIS A 413 4.64 5.94 -6.29
N HIS A 414 5.91 5.89 -5.88
CA HIS A 414 6.41 6.55 -4.67
C HIS A 414 7.75 7.25 -4.94
N HIS A 415 8.05 8.28 -4.14
CA HIS A 415 9.44 8.71 -3.99
C HIS A 415 10.24 7.65 -3.22
N PRO A 416 11.58 7.64 -3.33
CA PRO A 416 12.42 6.73 -2.53
C PRO A 416 12.08 6.83 -1.03
N PHE A 417 11.99 5.69 -0.34
CA PHE A 417 11.45 5.63 1.03
C PHE A 417 12.23 6.51 2.00
N GLU A 418 13.56 6.52 1.94
CA GLU A 418 14.39 7.39 2.75
C GLU A 418 14.07 8.87 2.57
N ILE A 419 13.65 9.32 1.39
CA ILE A 419 13.22 10.70 1.16
C ILE A 419 11.81 10.91 1.72
N SER A 420 10.89 10.00 1.37
CA SER A 420 9.48 10.09 1.74
C SER A 420 9.27 10.02 3.26
N ILE A 421 9.94 9.08 3.93
CA ILE A 421 9.89 8.88 5.37
C ILE A 421 10.59 10.00 6.12
N ASN A 422 11.79 10.42 5.71
CA ASN A 422 12.43 11.58 6.33
C ASN A 422 11.56 12.84 6.18
N THR A 423 10.87 13.01 5.05
CA THR A 423 9.91 14.10 4.87
C THR A 423 8.78 14.01 5.89
N ALA A 424 8.14 12.85 6.05
CA ALA A 424 7.06 12.65 7.02
C ALA A 424 7.53 12.91 8.46
N VAL A 425 8.71 12.40 8.83
CA VAL A 425 9.32 12.58 10.16
C VAL A 425 9.67 14.02 10.44
N ARG A 426 10.29 14.71 9.48
CA ARG A 426 10.59 16.14 9.62
C ARG A 426 9.30 16.95 9.85
N GLN A 427 8.21 16.51 9.23
CA GLN A 427 6.90 17.12 9.39
C GLN A 427 6.21 16.73 10.70
N TYR A 428 6.74 15.81 11.52
CA TYR A 428 6.20 15.53 12.85
C TYR A 428 6.57 16.66 13.84
N PRO A 429 5.59 17.37 14.44
CA PRO A 429 5.87 18.63 15.15
C PRO A 429 6.81 18.56 16.35
N LEU A 430 6.86 17.42 17.05
CA LEU A 430 7.77 17.25 18.19
C LEU A 430 9.13 16.65 17.82
N PHE A 431 9.36 16.31 16.54
CA PHE A 431 10.58 15.63 16.13
C PHE A 431 11.84 16.40 16.54
N SER A 432 11.91 17.68 16.18
CA SER A 432 13.09 18.51 16.46
C SER A 432 13.36 18.64 17.96
N SER A 433 12.32 18.80 18.79
CA SER A 433 12.48 18.86 20.25
C SER A 433 12.88 17.51 20.86
N LEU A 434 12.28 16.40 20.39
CA LEU A 434 12.57 15.07 20.92
C LEU A 434 14.03 14.70 20.64
N TYR A 435 14.54 14.93 19.44
CA TYR A 435 15.90 14.54 19.04
C TYR A 435 16.94 15.64 19.21
N GLY A 436 16.54 16.84 19.65
CA GLY A 436 17.45 17.95 19.90
C GLY A 436 18.00 18.62 18.64
N CYS A 437 17.28 18.52 17.52
CA CYS A 437 17.64 19.12 16.25
C CYS A 437 17.52 20.65 16.31
N ARG A 438 18.42 21.34 15.64
CA ARG A 438 18.58 22.80 15.68
C ARG A 438 18.53 23.39 14.28
N LEU A 439 18.28 24.69 14.21
CA LEU A 439 18.38 25.43 12.96
C LEU A 439 19.73 25.17 12.27
N GLY A 440 19.66 24.73 11.02
CA GLY A 440 20.82 24.31 10.23
C GLY A 440 20.89 22.80 10.02
N ASP A 441 20.29 21.99 10.93
CA ASP A 441 20.18 20.55 10.74
C ASP A 441 19.17 20.23 9.62
N ARG A 442 19.41 19.16 8.87
CA ARG A 442 18.60 18.79 7.71
C ARG A 442 17.15 18.51 8.11
N MET A 443 16.95 17.79 9.21
CA MET A 443 15.65 17.38 9.72
C MET A 443 14.99 18.40 10.65
N PHE A 444 15.63 19.54 10.93
CA PHE A 444 15.01 20.61 11.70
C PHE A 444 13.93 21.32 10.88
N ALA A 445 12.78 21.57 11.50
CA ALA A 445 11.65 22.28 10.91
C ALA A 445 11.07 23.32 11.88
N GLU A 446 10.87 24.53 11.38
CA GLU A 446 10.11 25.57 12.07
C GLU A 446 8.60 25.33 11.92
N ALA A 447 7.80 25.83 12.86
CA ALA A 447 6.36 25.57 12.90
C ALA A 447 5.62 26.02 11.63
N GLU A 448 6.09 27.11 11.01
CA GLU A 448 5.55 27.70 9.79
C GLU A 448 5.83 26.84 8.55
N GLN A 449 6.80 25.92 8.62
CA GLN A 449 7.17 25.00 7.54
C GLN A 449 6.32 23.71 7.55
N PHE A 450 5.49 23.53 8.57
CA PHE A 450 4.62 22.37 8.64
C PHE A 450 3.49 22.48 7.61
N CYS A 451 3.35 21.44 6.77
CA CYS A 451 2.27 21.36 5.79
C CYS A 451 0.91 21.30 6.48
N LYS A 452 -0.09 21.97 5.89
CA LYS A 452 -1.44 22.17 6.45
C LYS A 452 -2.50 21.50 5.58
N PRO A 453 -2.55 20.15 5.51
CA PRO A 453 -3.45 19.43 4.61
C PRO A 453 -4.94 19.75 4.80
N LEU A 454 -5.33 20.10 6.03
CA LEU A 454 -6.71 20.43 6.39
C LEU A 454 -6.93 21.93 6.61
N GLY A 455 -6.00 22.77 6.14
CA GLY A 455 -6.09 24.24 6.13
C GLY A 455 -5.82 24.96 7.46
N GLY A 456 -5.84 24.25 8.59
CA GLY A 456 -5.59 24.80 9.91
C GLY A 456 -4.10 24.86 10.28
N GLU A 457 -3.78 25.64 11.32
CA GLU A 457 -2.46 25.62 11.95
C GLU A 457 -2.17 24.26 12.60
N VAL A 458 -0.89 23.87 12.62
CA VAL A 458 -0.46 22.64 13.29
C VAL A 458 -0.19 22.95 14.76
N ASN A 459 -1.06 22.45 15.64
CA ASN A 459 -0.93 22.68 17.08
C ASN A 459 0.06 21.70 17.71
N LEU A 460 1.20 22.21 18.20
CA LEU A 460 2.21 21.43 18.92
C LEU A 460 1.63 20.73 20.17
N GLU A 461 0.67 21.36 20.85
CA GLU A 461 0.05 20.77 22.04
C GLU A 461 -0.65 19.46 21.74
N ASP A 462 -1.21 19.26 20.53
CA ASP A 462 -1.91 18.02 20.16
C ASP A 462 -1.01 16.78 20.23
N TYR A 463 0.30 16.97 20.09
CA TYR A 463 1.29 15.90 20.04
C TYR A 463 2.00 15.67 21.37
N LYS A 464 1.83 16.58 22.35
CA LYS A 464 2.42 16.42 23.67
C LYS A 464 1.71 15.32 24.46
N ILE A 465 2.48 14.66 25.32
CA ILE A 465 2.00 13.68 26.29
C ILE A 465 0.87 14.29 27.12
N LYS A 466 -0.27 13.60 27.18
CA LYS A 466 -1.48 14.09 27.84
C LYS A 466 -1.56 13.73 29.33
N ASN A 467 -0.88 12.66 29.75
CA ASN A 467 -0.93 12.11 31.12
C ASN A 467 -2.37 11.91 31.64
N ASP A 468 -3.33 11.72 30.75
CA ASP A 468 -4.76 11.56 31.06
C ASP A 468 -5.20 10.08 31.12
N THR A 469 -4.32 9.15 30.74
CA THR A 469 -4.53 7.70 30.89
C THR A 469 -3.44 7.05 31.74
N GLU A 470 -3.76 5.91 32.36
CA GLU A 470 -2.79 5.06 33.06
C GLU A 470 -1.62 4.68 32.13
N ASP A 471 -0.38 4.77 32.64
CA ASP A 471 0.80 4.33 31.92
C ASP A 471 0.83 2.80 31.87
N ILE A 472 0.47 2.26 30.71
CA ILE A 472 0.50 0.83 30.40
C ILE A 472 1.78 0.44 29.65
N GLY A 473 2.85 1.22 29.77
CA GLY A 473 4.14 0.96 29.12
C GLY A 473 4.22 1.44 27.67
N GLY A 474 3.43 2.45 27.30
CA GLY A 474 3.44 3.06 25.97
C GLY A 474 2.48 2.43 24.96
N PHE A 475 2.43 3.03 23.76
CA PHE A 475 1.47 2.68 22.70
C PHE A 475 1.57 1.22 22.22
N PHE A 476 2.76 0.69 21.99
CA PHE A 476 2.88 -0.67 21.47
C PHE A 476 2.62 -1.75 22.52
N THR A 477 2.88 -1.47 23.80
CA THR A 477 2.47 -2.35 24.90
C THR A 477 0.94 -2.43 24.96
N TYR A 478 0.24 -1.30 24.87
CA TYR A 478 -1.23 -1.27 24.73
C TYR A 478 -1.75 -2.13 23.57
N ILE A 479 -1.09 -2.03 22.40
CA ILE A 479 -1.47 -2.79 21.20
C ILE A 479 -1.23 -4.29 21.41
N MET A 480 -0.13 -4.68 22.04
CA MET A 480 0.18 -6.08 22.37
C MET A 480 -0.78 -6.66 23.42
N ASP A 481 -1.14 -5.88 24.45
CA ASP A 481 -2.15 -6.29 25.43
C ASP A 481 -3.52 -6.47 24.78
N THR A 482 -3.87 -5.60 23.84
CA THR A 482 -5.07 -5.73 23.03
C THR A 482 -5.02 -7.00 22.18
N ALA A 483 -3.90 -7.28 21.50
CA ALA A 483 -3.70 -8.51 20.72
C ALA A 483 -3.93 -9.76 21.59
N ASN A 484 -3.34 -9.79 22.79
CA ASN A 484 -3.50 -10.87 23.75
C ASN A 484 -4.97 -11.04 24.18
N ALA A 485 -5.69 -9.94 24.44
CA ALA A 485 -7.11 -9.99 24.79
C ALA A 485 -8.00 -10.57 23.68
N PHE A 486 -7.59 -10.44 22.41
CA PHE A 486 -8.23 -11.05 21.26
C PHE A 486 -7.73 -12.48 20.94
N ASN A 487 -6.80 -13.03 21.74
CA ASN A 487 -6.05 -14.27 21.42
C ASN A 487 -5.40 -14.23 20.03
N PHE A 488 -4.99 -13.04 19.58
CA PHE A 488 -4.35 -12.90 18.28
C PHE A 488 -2.87 -13.29 18.37
N SER A 489 -2.46 -14.13 17.43
CA SER A 489 -1.06 -14.43 17.15
C SER A 489 -0.88 -14.58 15.64
N PHE A 490 0.29 -14.20 15.13
CA PHE A 490 0.68 -14.41 13.74
C PHE A 490 1.01 -15.88 13.42
N ARG A 491 1.11 -16.73 14.45
CA ARG A 491 1.29 -18.19 14.35
C ARG A 491 0.42 -18.90 15.37
N ASN A 492 0.00 -20.12 15.07
CA ASN A 492 -0.60 -21.01 16.07
C ASN A 492 0.35 -21.29 17.24
#